data_AF-A0A9X4KS44-F1
#
_entry.id   AF-A0A9X4KS44-F1
#
_cell.length_a   1.000
_cell.length_b   1.000
_cell.length_c   1.000
_cell.angle_alpha   90.00
_cell.angle_beta   90.00
_cell.angle_gamma   90.00
#
_symmetry.space_group_name_H-M   'P 1'
#
loop_
_entity.id
_entity.type
_entity.pdbx_description
1 polymer ?
#
loop_
_entity_poly.entity_id
_entity_poly.type
_entity_poly.pdbx_seq_one_letter_code
_entity_poly.pdbx_strand_id
1 'polypeptide(L)'
;MRCSLGLLDRVPSDFPSLLQAHIRDHRQYYGRVGLQLTAPNDSLPTDERMREAREADTIAPSMFEQLFHVGRYLAVASGRPQPTGSAPKSPINLQGIWNQDRRPAWDCDLHLDLNLQMCYWPLHAVNLGEWFEPLMDWAIRLMPQGERAAKDLYGCEGIVYNASADYKNIGNCDNMSYCWTGSAAWVAQVLWEHWEYERNETFLRDRLYPFLCKIVRFYEDFLTPDDQGETRSVPQRFSRDGD
;
A
#
# COMPACT_ATOMS: atom_id res chain seq x y z
N MET A 1 -9.99 25.43 -0.20
CA MET A 1 -9.05 25.02 -1.28
C MET A 1 -8.30 26.26 -1.76
N ARG A 2 -7.18 26.60 -1.12
CA ARG A 2 -6.20 27.56 -1.68
C ARG A 2 -5.07 26.73 -2.23
N CYS A 3 -5.28 26.11 -3.39
CA CYS A 3 -4.25 25.34 -4.05
C CYS A 3 -4.01 25.95 -5.44
N SER A 4 -2.74 25.94 -5.82
CA SER A 4 -2.17 25.86 -7.18
C SER A 4 -1.93 27.05 -8.10
N LEU A 5 -2.46 28.28 -7.92
CA LEU A 5 -2.13 29.37 -8.87
C LEU A 5 -0.61 29.67 -8.93
N GLY A 6 0.03 29.89 -7.77
CA GLY A 6 1.48 30.16 -7.72
C GLY A 6 2.38 28.94 -7.99
N LEU A 7 1.83 27.73 -8.12
CA LEU A 7 2.57 26.53 -8.55
C LEU A 7 2.63 26.47 -10.08
N LEU A 8 1.51 26.75 -10.76
CA LEU A 8 1.45 26.78 -12.21
C LEU A 8 2.29 27.91 -12.79
N ASP A 9 2.37 29.06 -12.11
CA ASP A 9 3.23 30.18 -12.50
C ASP A 9 4.73 29.84 -12.50
N ARG A 10 5.14 28.75 -11.85
CA ARG A 10 6.52 28.26 -11.79
C ARG A 10 6.82 27.19 -12.84
N VAL A 11 5.80 26.73 -13.57
CA VAL A 11 5.94 25.67 -14.56
C VAL A 11 6.06 26.31 -15.95
N PRO A 12 7.09 25.95 -16.75
CA PRO A 12 7.21 26.42 -18.13
C PRO A 12 5.95 26.09 -18.93
N SER A 13 5.44 27.02 -19.73
CA SER A 13 4.25 26.80 -20.58
C SER A 13 4.53 26.03 -21.88
N ASP A 14 5.76 25.55 -22.08
CA ASP A 14 6.19 24.84 -23.28
C ASP A 14 5.85 23.35 -23.20
N PHE A 15 4.79 22.95 -23.92
CA PHE A 15 4.30 21.56 -23.92
C PHE A 15 5.38 20.54 -24.32
N PRO A 16 6.18 20.74 -25.39
CA PRO A 16 7.28 19.83 -25.73
C PRO A 16 8.25 19.59 -24.57
N SER A 17 8.68 20.66 -23.88
CA SER A 17 9.58 20.53 -22.72
C SER A 17 8.92 19.79 -21.55
N LEU A 18 7.65 20.07 -21.25
CA LEU A 18 6.89 19.37 -20.21
C LEU A 18 6.72 17.89 -20.54
N LEU A 19 6.39 17.57 -21.79
CA LEU A 19 6.24 16.20 -22.26
C LEU A 19 7.56 15.43 -22.16
N GLN A 20 8.68 16.03 -22.58
CA GLN A 20 9.99 15.39 -22.47
C GLN A 20 10.41 15.20 -21.02
N ALA A 21 10.13 16.16 -20.13
CA ALA A 21 10.37 16.02 -18.71
C ALA A 21 9.55 14.85 -18.12
N HIS A 22 8.25 14.79 -18.43
CA HIS A 22 7.37 13.69 -18.02
C HIS A 22 7.86 12.33 -18.53
N ILE A 23 8.21 12.22 -19.81
CA ILE A 23 8.67 10.95 -20.40
C ILE A 23 9.95 10.47 -19.71
N ARG A 24 10.92 11.36 -19.46
CA ARG A 24 12.17 11.01 -18.77
C ARG A 24 11.89 10.50 -17.35
N ASP A 25 11.10 11.26 -16.61
CA ASP A 25 10.73 10.93 -15.23
C ASP A 25 9.95 9.61 -15.15
N HIS A 26 8.95 9.40 -16.00
CA HIS A 26 8.21 8.14 -16.04
C HIS A 26 9.10 6.95 -16.44
N ARG A 27 9.93 7.11 -17.50
CA ARG A 27 10.82 6.04 -17.98
C ARG A 27 11.89 5.66 -16.97
N GLN A 28 12.35 6.57 -16.12
CA GLN A 28 13.31 6.28 -15.06
C GLN A 28 12.85 5.16 -14.14
N TYR A 29 11.54 5.04 -13.90
CA TYR A 29 10.95 4.01 -13.06
C TYR A 29 10.37 2.87 -13.89
N TYR A 30 9.56 3.20 -14.89
CA TYR A 30 8.88 2.21 -15.71
C TYR A 30 9.84 1.36 -16.55
N GLY A 31 10.96 1.94 -17.01
CA GLY A 31 11.96 1.26 -17.83
C GLY A 31 12.89 0.30 -17.08
N ARG A 32 12.79 0.20 -15.74
CA ARG A 32 13.70 -0.64 -14.93
C ARG A 32 13.53 -2.14 -15.13
N VAL A 33 12.32 -2.58 -15.47
CA VAL A 33 11.96 -3.99 -15.63
C VAL A 33 11.14 -4.17 -16.89
N GLY A 34 11.42 -5.22 -17.64
CA GLY A 34 10.68 -5.63 -18.82
C GLY A 34 10.39 -7.13 -18.77
N LEU A 35 9.17 -7.52 -19.10
CA LEU A 35 8.77 -8.90 -19.33
C LEU A 35 8.38 -9.01 -20.81
N GLN A 36 8.92 -10.02 -21.48
CA GLN A 36 8.56 -10.35 -22.86
C GLN A 36 8.34 -11.85 -22.98
N LEU A 37 7.09 -12.24 -23.16
CA LEU A 37 6.63 -13.61 -23.33
C LEU A 37 6.32 -13.92 -24.80
N THR A 38 6.02 -12.89 -25.59
CA THR A 38 5.62 -13.03 -27.00
C THR A 38 6.31 -12.02 -27.91
N ALA A 39 6.38 -12.32 -29.21
CA ALA A 39 6.77 -11.32 -30.20
C ALA A 39 5.69 -10.22 -30.28
N PRO A 40 6.07 -8.94 -30.47
CA PRO A 40 5.12 -7.85 -30.56
C PRO A 40 4.36 -7.94 -31.88
N ASN A 41 3.16 -8.54 -31.86
CA ASN A 41 2.34 -8.69 -33.06
C ASN A 41 0.85 -8.84 -32.78
N ASP A 42 0.31 -8.09 -31.82
CA ASP A 42 -1.13 -8.07 -31.57
C ASP A 42 -1.68 -6.66 -31.82
N SER A 43 -2.48 -6.53 -32.88
CA SER A 43 -3.12 -5.27 -33.28
C SER A 43 -4.53 -5.13 -32.74
N LEU A 44 -5.08 -6.15 -32.06
CA LEU A 44 -6.44 -6.10 -31.55
C LEU A 44 -6.52 -5.19 -30.31
N PRO A 45 -7.58 -4.38 -30.19
CA PRO A 45 -7.91 -3.68 -28.96
C PRO A 45 -8.00 -4.62 -27.75
N THR A 46 -7.63 -4.12 -26.56
CA THR A 46 -7.57 -4.94 -25.33
C THR A 46 -8.93 -5.57 -24.99
N ASP A 47 -10.04 -4.86 -25.22
CA ASP A 47 -11.39 -5.34 -24.99
C ASP A 47 -11.78 -6.51 -25.91
N GLU A 48 -11.38 -6.47 -27.18
CA GLU A 48 -11.59 -7.57 -28.11
C GLU A 48 -10.77 -8.80 -27.72
N ARG A 49 -9.50 -8.61 -27.31
CA ARG A 49 -8.63 -9.69 -26.80
C ARG A 49 -9.23 -10.37 -25.57
N MET A 50 -9.83 -9.60 -24.66
CA MET A 50 -10.52 -10.14 -23.48
C MET A 50 -11.79 -10.92 -23.87
N ARG A 51 -12.52 -10.49 -24.89
CA ARG A 51 -13.67 -11.22 -25.43
C ARG A 51 -13.24 -12.55 -26.04
N GLU A 52 -12.25 -12.54 -26.92
CA GLU A 52 -11.72 -13.75 -27.56
C GLU A 52 -11.18 -14.75 -26.54
N ALA A 53 -10.43 -14.29 -25.53
CA ALA A 53 -9.91 -15.15 -24.47
C ALA A 53 -11.04 -15.83 -23.66
N ARG A 54 -12.14 -15.10 -23.42
CA ARG A 54 -13.32 -15.64 -22.73
C ARG A 54 -14.08 -16.65 -23.59
N GLU A 55 -14.25 -16.38 -24.88
CA GLU A 55 -14.93 -17.28 -25.81
C GLU A 55 -14.14 -18.56 -26.05
N ALA A 56 -12.80 -18.46 -26.09
CA ALA A 56 -11.90 -19.59 -26.29
C ALA A 56 -11.55 -20.36 -25.01
N ASP A 57 -11.97 -19.87 -23.83
CA ASP A 57 -11.56 -20.39 -22.51
C ASP A 57 -10.03 -20.56 -22.39
N THR A 58 -9.26 -19.62 -22.95
CA THR A 58 -7.81 -19.67 -23.00
C THR A 58 -7.24 -18.26 -22.98
N ILE A 59 -6.21 -18.01 -22.17
CA ILE A 59 -5.56 -16.69 -22.05
C ILE A 59 -4.21 -16.72 -22.77
N ALA A 60 -4.02 -15.81 -23.74
CA ALA A 60 -2.76 -15.71 -24.47
C ALA A 60 -1.62 -15.20 -23.57
N PRO A 61 -0.37 -15.68 -23.71
CA PRO A 61 0.78 -15.19 -22.94
C PRO A 61 1.00 -13.67 -23.04
N SER A 62 0.66 -13.05 -24.18
CA SER A 62 0.73 -11.60 -24.39
C SER A 62 -0.22 -10.80 -23.47
N MET A 63 -1.28 -11.41 -22.95
CA MET A 63 -2.21 -10.77 -22.01
C MET A 63 -1.64 -10.77 -20.59
N PHE A 64 -0.95 -11.84 -20.18
CA PHE A 64 -0.20 -11.85 -18.91
C PHE A 64 0.95 -10.84 -18.93
N GLU A 65 1.66 -10.74 -20.06
CA GLU A 65 2.67 -9.71 -20.29
C GLU A 65 2.09 -8.30 -20.14
N GLN A 66 0.94 -8.02 -20.77
CA GLN A 66 0.25 -6.74 -20.63
C GLN A 66 -0.19 -6.47 -19.18
N LEU A 67 -0.76 -7.47 -18.49
CA LEU A 67 -1.20 -7.33 -17.10
C LEU A 67 -0.02 -6.99 -16.18
N PHE A 68 1.12 -7.65 -16.35
CA PHE A 68 2.36 -7.34 -15.63
C PHE A 68 2.78 -5.87 -15.82
N HIS A 69 2.80 -5.42 -17.08
CA HIS A 69 3.17 -4.05 -17.43
C HIS A 69 2.16 -3.00 -16.94
N VAL A 70 0.87 -3.32 -16.93
CA VAL A 70 -0.19 -2.47 -16.39
C VAL A 70 -0.06 -2.34 -14.87
N GLY A 71 0.18 -3.43 -14.14
CA GLY A 71 0.38 -3.38 -12.68
C GLY A 71 1.51 -2.42 -12.28
N ARG A 72 2.64 -2.50 -12.99
CA ARG A 72 3.78 -1.57 -12.80
C ARG A 72 3.42 -0.13 -13.15
N TYR A 73 2.69 0.08 -14.25
CA TYR A 73 2.22 1.40 -14.65
C TYR A 73 1.33 2.04 -13.57
N LEU A 74 0.37 1.27 -13.04
CA LEU A 74 -0.54 1.74 -11.99
C LEU A 74 0.22 2.12 -10.72
N ALA A 75 1.21 1.33 -10.30
CA ALA A 75 2.07 1.69 -9.17
C ALA A 75 2.79 3.02 -9.44
N VAL A 76 3.46 3.16 -10.59
CA VAL A 76 4.20 4.38 -10.97
C VAL A 76 3.30 5.62 -11.04
N ALA A 77 2.03 5.45 -11.38
CA ALA A 77 1.06 6.54 -11.48
C ALA A 77 0.40 6.94 -10.15
N SER A 78 0.23 6.03 -9.19
CA SER A 78 -0.60 6.25 -7.98
C SER A 78 0.16 6.30 -6.65
N GLY A 79 1.36 5.70 -6.54
CA GLY A 79 2.06 5.51 -5.25
C GLY A 79 3.42 6.21 -5.12
N ARG A 80 3.69 7.22 -5.95
CA ARG A 80 5.04 7.79 -6.08
C ARG A 80 5.65 8.28 -4.76
N PRO A 81 6.95 8.02 -4.50
CA PRO A 81 7.70 8.74 -3.49
C PRO A 81 7.74 10.24 -3.78
N GLN A 82 8.09 11.03 -2.77
CA GLN A 82 8.16 12.48 -2.90
C GLN A 82 9.61 12.95 -2.80
N PRO A 83 10.00 14.02 -3.53
CA PRO A 83 11.26 14.68 -3.26
C PRO A 83 11.32 15.15 -1.81
N THR A 84 12.48 14.98 -1.17
CA THR A 84 12.73 15.43 0.20
C THR A 84 12.28 16.88 0.40
N GLY A 85 11.46 17.13 1.42
CA GLY A 85 10.90 18.45 1.72
C GLY A 85 9.54 18.76 1.08
N SER A 86 8.94 17.82 0.35
CA SER A 86 7.57 17.94 -0.17
C SER A 86 6.53 17.40 0.83
N ALA A 87 5.25 17.75 0.62
CA ALA A 87 4.17 17.22 1.46
C ALA A 87 4.10 15.68 1.35
N PRO A 88 3.95 14.94 2.47
CA PRO A 88 3.88 13.48 2.47
C PRO A 88 2.72 12.99 1.60
N LYS A 89 2.93 11.96 0.79
CA LYS A 89 1.86 11.32 0.02
C LYS A 89 1.15 10.25 0.83
N SER A 90 -0.07 9.96 0.42
CA SER A 90 -0.79 8.80 0.93
C SER A 90 -0.16 7.51 0.39
N PRO A 91 -0.18 6.42 1.17
CA PRO A 91 -0.02 5.08 0.62
C PRO A 91 -1.03 4.83 -0.51
N ILE A 92 -0.73 3.88 -1.41
CA ILE A 92 -1.68 3.35 -2.40
C ILE A 92 -2.92 2.83 -1.65
N ASN A 93 -4.09 3.36 -1.97
CA ASN A 93 -5.36 2.94 -1.39
C ASN A 93 -6.07 1.92 -2.30
N LEU A 94 -7.29 1.51 -1.93
CA LEU A 94 -8.08 0.51 -2.68
C LEU A 94 -8.27 0.80 -4.18
N GLN A 95 -8.16 2.06 -4.62
CA GLN A 95 -8.32 2.45 -6.02
C GLN A 95 -7.11 3.26 -6.53
N GLY A 96 -5.97 3.18 -5.84
CA GLY A 96 -4.78 4.00 -6.10
C GLY A 96 -5.05 5.50 -5.95
N ILE A 97 -5.36 6.18 -7.06
CA ILE A 97 -5.78 7.59 -7.09
C ILE A 97 -7.02 7.83 -7.98
N TRP A 98 -7.66 6.75 -8.46
CA TRP A 98 -8.72 6.81 -9.46
C TRP A 98 -10.07 6.53 -8.83
N ASN A 99 -10.75 7.59 -8.38
CA ASN A 99 -12.11 7.50 -7.86
C ASN A 99 -12.96 8.65 -8.42
N GLN A 100 -14.16 8.33 -8.90
CA GLN A 100 -15.15 9.30 -9.38
C GLN A 100 -16.31 9.49 -8.40
N ASP A 101 -16.48 8.57 -7.45
CA ASP A 101 -17.64 8.53 -6.57
C ASP A 101 -17.42 9.36 -5.31
N ARG A 102 -18.46 10.05 -4.84
CA ARG A 102 -18.41 10.79 -3.57
C ARG A 102 -18.38 9.85 -2.36
N ARG A 103 -18.92 8.64 -2.53
CA ARG A 103 -19.00 7.56 -1.54
C ARG A 103 -18.56 6.26 -2.22
N PRO A 104 -17.26 6.11 -2.47
CA PRO A 104 -16.74 4.92 -3.13
C PRO A 104 -16.96 3.68 -2.27
N ALA A 105 -16.90 2.51 -2.90
CA ALA A 105 -16.92 1.23 -2.18
C ALA A 105 -15.79 1.20 -1.14
N TRP A 106 -16.14 0.85 0.11
CA TRP A 106 -15.24 0.84 1.28
C TRP A 106 -14.47 2.16 1.46
N ASP A 107 -15.10 3.29 1.13
CA ASP A 107 -14.54 4.64 1.24
C ASP A 107 -13.22 4.86 0.49
N CYS A 108 -12.83 3.93 -0.40
CA CYS A 108 -11.52 3.94 -1.06
C CYS A 108 -10.38 4.11 -0.04
N ASP A 109 -10.54 3.47 1.12
CA ASP A 109 -9.69 3.60 2.28
C ASP A 109 -8.35 2.84 2.14
N LEU A 110 -7.56 2.87 3.20
CA LEU A 110 -6.43 1.98 3.41
C LEU A 110 -6.94 0.75 4.17
N HIS A 111 -7.27 -0.32 3.45
CA HIS A 111 -7.72 -1.57 4.04
C HIS A 111 -6.53 -2.45 4.43
N LEU A 112 -6.33 -2.62 5.72
CA LEU A 112 -5.10 -3.11 6.35
C LEU A 112 -5.11 -4.60 6.65
N ASP A 113 -6.19 -5.33 6.37
CA ASP A 113 -6.31 -6.77 6.63
C ASP A 113 -6.08 -7.65 5.39
N LEU A 114 -5.66 -7.06 4.27
CA LEU A 114 -5.09 -7.73 3.08
C LEU A 114 -4.72 -6.71 1.99
N ASN A 115 -5.65 -5.81 1.66
CA ASN A 115 -5.62 -5.07 0.39
C ASN A 115 -4.45 -4.11 0.27
N LEU A 116 -4.14 -3.37 1.35
CA LEU A 116 -2.99 -2.50 1.38
C LEU A 116 -1.72 -3.31 1.11
N GLN A 117 -1.52 -4.42 1.82
CA GLN A 117 -0.34 -5.27 1.69
C GLN A 117 -0.17 -5.79 0.25
N MET A 118 -1.27 -6.23 -0.38
CA MET A 118 -1.27 -6.67 -1.78
C MET A 118 -0.74 -5.60 -2.75
N CYS A 119 -1.00 -4.32 -2.49
CA CYS A 119 -0.48 -3.24 -3.32
C CYS A 119 1.07 -3.14 -3.28
N TYR A 120 1.71 -3.61 -2.21
CA TYR A 120 3.16 -3.48 -2.00
C TYR A 120 3.96 -4.75 -2.31
N TRP A 121 3.36 -5.94 -2.22
CA TRP A 121 4.03 -7.21 -2.50
C TRP A 121 4.85 -7.24 -3.80
N PRO A 122 4.36 -6.74 -4.95
CA PRO A 122 5.13 -6.83 -6.19
C PRO A 122 6.24 -5.78 -6.30
N LEU A 123 6.21 -4.71 -5.49
CA LEU A 123 6.95 -3.48 -5.79
C LEU A 123 8.48 -3.67 -5.76
N HIS A 124 9.00 -4.44 -4.82
CA HIS A 124 10.43 -4.78 -4.82
C HIS A 124 10.82 -5.67 -6.01
N ALA A 125 10.04 -6.71 -6.29
CA ALA A 125 10.29 -7.62 -7.40
C ALA A 125 10.31 -6.90 -8.76
N VAL A 126 9.60 -5.77 -8.88
CA VAL A 126 9.56 -4.94 -10.08
C VAL A 126 10.40 -3.66 -10.00
N ASN A 127 11.34 -3.60 -9.06
CA ASN A 127 12.35 -2.55 -8.88
C ASN A 127 11.74 -1.15 -8.63
N LEU A 128 10.77 -1.08 -7.71
CA LEU A 128 10.09 0.12 -7.24
C LEU A 128 10.15 0.24 -5.70
N GLY A 129 11.28 -0.13 -5.08
CA GLY A 129 11.43 -0.10 -3.61
C GLY A 129 11.16 1.27 -2.99
N GLU A 130 11.37 2.36 -3.73
CA GLU A 130 11.12 3.72 -3.26
C GLU A 130 9.61 4.00 -3.00
N TRP A 131 8.70 3.19 -3.55
CA TRP A 131 7.25 3.35 -3.33
C TRP A 131 6.81 2.97 -1.91
N PHE A 132 7.68 2.36 -1.12
CA PHE A 132 7.39 2.09 0.29
C PHE A 132 7.48 3.35 1.16
N GLU A 133 8.13 4.44 0.70
CA GLU A 133 8.32 5.66 1.49
C GLU A 133 7.00 6.26 2.01
N PRO A 134 5.94 6.45 1.19
CA PRO A 134 4.63 6.88 1.68
C PRO A 134 4.02 5.95 2.75
N LEU A 135 4.18 4.63 2.60
CA LEU A 135 3.69 3.65 3.58
C LEU A 135 4.45 3.76 4.90
N MET A 136 5.78 3.82 4.83
CA MET A 136 6.66 3.98 5.99
C MET A 136 6.33 5.26 6.76
N ASP A 137 6.18 6.39 6.05
CA ASP A 137 5.83 7.68 6.62
C ASP A 137 4.45 7.68 7.26
N TRP A 138 3.47 7.10 6.57
CA TRP A 138 2.11 6.99 7.06
C TRP A 138 2.04 6.15 8.34
N ALA A 139 2.61 4.94 8.35
CA ALA A 139 2.57 4.05 9.50
C ALA A 139 3.24 4.74 10.71
N ILE A 140 4.47 5.21 10.56
CA ILE A 140 5.21 5.78 11.69
C ILE A 140 4.54 7.06 12.22
N ARG A 141 4.02 7.92 11.34
CA ARG A 141 3.32 9.15 11.74
C ARG A 141 2.05 8.86 12.56
N LEU A 142 1.37 7.74 12.31
CA LEU A 142 0.14 7.38 13.00
C LEU A 142 0.35 6.56 14.28
N MET A 143 1.59 6.21 14.66
CA MET A 143 1.87 5.53 15.93
C MET A 143 1.16 6.16 17.15
N PRO A 144 1.15 7.50 17.35
CA PRO A 144 0.47 8.08 18.51
C PRO A 144 -1.05 7.82 18.53
N GLN A 145 -1.69 7.63 17.37
CA GLN A 145 -3.09 7.21 17.31
C GLN A 145 -3.24 5.73 17.67
N GLY A 146 -2.32 4.88 17.21
CA GLY A 146 -2.31 3.45 17.55
C GLY A 146 -2.07 3.19 19.03
N GLU A 147 -1.27 4.04 19.69
CA GLU A 147 -1.07 3.98 21.16
C GLU A 147 -2.36 4.29 21.90
N ARG A 148 -3.09 5.32 21.46
CA ARG A 148 -4.40 5.65 22.02
C ARG A 148 -5.39 4.52 21.78
N ALA A 149 -5.44 3.97 20.57
CA ALA A 149 -6.32 2.84 20.26
C ALA A 149 -6.02 1.61 21.12
N ALA A 150 -4.75 1.26 21.33
CA ALA A 150 -4.34 0.15 22.19
C ALA A 150 -4.86 0.32 23.63
N LYS A 151 -4.69 1.53 24.17
CA LYS A 151 -5.14 1.87 25.53
C LYS A 151 -6.65 1.94 25.65
N ASP A 152 -7.31 2.64 24.74
CA ASP A 152 -8.74 2.95 24.85
C ASP A 152 -9.62 1.72 24.53
N LEU A 153 -9.20 0.85 23.60
CA LEU A 153 -9.96 -0.33 23.19
C LEU A 153 -9.60 -1.59 23.97
N TYR A 154 -8.33 -1.76 24.34
CA TYR A 154 -7.82 -3.01 24.91
C TYR A 154 -7.19 -2.85 26.30
N GLY A 155 -6.95 -1.63 26.77
CA GLY A 155 -6.23 -1.40 28.02
C GLY A 155 -4.75 -1.79 27.95
N CYS A 156 -4.20 -1.97 26.75
CA CYS A 156 -2.82 -2.42 26.52
C CYS A 156 -1.89 -1.23 26.27
N GLU A 157 -0.60 -1.40 26.60
CA GLU A 157 0.45 -0.52 26.09
C GLU A 157 0.82 -0.89 24.64
N GLY A 158 1.75 -0.16 24.02
CA GLY A 158 2.19 -0.43 22.65
C GLY A 158 1.28 0.21 21.60
N ILE A 159 1.15 -0.42 20.42
CA ILE A 159 0.28 0.08 19.34
C ILE A 159 -0.56 -1.02 18.71
N VAL A 160 -1.77 -0.63 18.29
CA VAL A 160 -2.64 -1.44 17.43
C VAL A 160 -3.23 -0.56 16.33
N TYR A 161 -3.29 -1.10 15.11
CA TYR A 161 -4.05 -0.53 13.99
C TYR A 161 -5.26 -1.42 13.76
N ASN A 162 -6.39 -0.82 13.41
CA ASN A 162 -7.60 -1.55 13.02
C ASN A 162 -7.57 -1.90 11.52
N ALA A 163 -8.57 -2.66 11.06
CA ALA A 163 -8.62 -3.15 9.68
C ALA A 163 -8.76 -2.05 8.61
N SER A 164 -9.21 -0.85 8.97
CA SER A 164 -9.35 0.29 8.06
C SER A 164 -8.60 1.51 8.57
N ALA A 165 -8.19 2.37 7.63
CA ALA A 165 -7.61 3.66 7.93
C ALA A 165 -7.75 4.63 6.75
N ASP A 166 -7.59 5.91 7.00
CA ASP A 166 -7.40 6.91 5.96
C ASP A 166 -5.97 7.51 6.04
N TYR A 167 -5.68 8.48 5.18
CA TYR A 167 -4.38 9.14 5.16
C TYR A 167 -4.01 9.80 6.51
N LYS A 168 -4.97 10.26 7.29
CA LYS A 168 -4.79 11.02 8.54
C LYS A 168 -5.13 10.22 9.79
N ASN A 169 -5.98 9.20 9.69
CA ASN A 169 -6.58 8.53 10.82
C ASN A 169 -6.48 7.02 10.71
N ILE A 170 -6.16 6.35 11.81
CA ILE A 170 -6.48 4.93 11.98
C ILE A 170 -8.01 4.85 12.13
N GLY A 171 -8.64 3.94 11.42
CA GLY A 171 -10.08 3.72 11.47
C GLY A 171 -10.51 3.22 12.85
N ASN A 172 -11.76 3.50 13.19
CA ASN A 172 -12.35 3.00 14.43
C ASN A 172 -12.84 1.55 14.29
N CYS A 173 -12.93 0.89 15.44
CA CYS A 173 -13.66 -0.35 15.62
C CYS A 173 -15.19 -0.12 15.65
N ASP A 174 -15.78 0.36 14.55
CA ASP A 174 -17.22 0.68 14.53
C ASP A 174 -18.12 -0.55 14.69
N ASN A 175 -17.57 -1.74 14.44
CA ASN A 175 -18.11 -3.01 14.90
C ASN A 175 -16.98 -4.05 15.03
N MET A 176 -17.26 -5.17 15.70
CA MET A 176 -16.27 -6.23 15.95
C MET A 176 -15.61 -6.80 14.69
N SER A 177 -16.21 -6.62 13.51
CA SER A 177 -15.63 -7.07 12.24
C SER A 177 -14.36 -6.29 11.86
N TYR A 178 -14.23 -5.05 12.34
CA TYR A 178 -13.10 -4.17 12.06
C TYR A 178 -12.02 -4.19 13.16
N CYS A 179 -12.27 -4.90 14.26
CA CYS A 179 -11.33 -5.09 15.37
C CYS A 179 -10.32 -6.19 15.10
N TRP A 180 -9.59 -6.03 14.00
CA TRP A 180 -8.52 -6.91 13.61
C TRP A 180 -7.19 -6.38 14.17
N THR A 181 -6.66 -7.07 15.18
CA THR A 181 -5.46 -6.62 15.92
C THR A 181 -4.15 -6.95 15.21
N GLY A 182 -4.19 -7.55 14.02
CA GLY A 182 -3.02 -7.92 13.23
C GLY A 182 -2.50 -6.82 12.30
N SER A 183 -3.21 -5.69 12.12
CA SER A 183 -2.87 -4.71 11.07
C SER A 183 -1.50 -4.10 11.23
N ALA A 184 -1.16 -3.65 12.43
CA ALA A 184 0.15 -3.05 12.66
C ALA A 184 1.26 -4.08 12.43
N ALA A 185 1.06 -5.33 12.85
CA ALA A 185 2.02 -6.42 12.65
C ALA A 185 2.21 -6.77 11.17
N TRP A 186 1.14 -6.86 10.39
CA TRP A 186 1.24 -7.20 8.96
C TRP A 186 1.83 -6.04 8.15
N VAL A 187 1.51 -4.79 8.48
CA VAL A 187 2.22 -3.63 7.92
C VAL A 187 3.71 -3.70 8.27
N ALA A 188 4.06 -4.03 9.51
CA ALA A 188 5.46 -4.17 9.91
C ALA A 188 6.18 -5.28 9.14
N GLN A 189 5.50 -6.39 8.83
CA GLN A 189 6.05 -7.43 7.97
C GLN A 189 6.36 -6.92 6.55
N VAL A 190 5.44 -6.17 5.94
CA VAL A 190 5.67 -5.54 4.62
C VAL A 190 6.86 -4.57 4.68
N LEU A 191 7.03 -3.83 5.77
CA LEU A 191 8.18 -2.93 5.97
C LEU A 191 9.48 -3.68 6.31
N TRP A 192 9.39 -4.84 6.95
CA TRP A 192 10.53 -5.72 7.19
C TRP A 192 11.07 -6.28 5.88
N GLU A 193 10.19 -6.78 5.01
CA GLU A 193 10.55 -7.22 3.67
C GLU A 193 11.25 -6.08 2.90
N HIS A 194 10.74 -4.85 3.01
CA HIS A 194 11.42 -3.68 2.43
C HIS A 194 12.86 -3.50 2.92
N TRP A 195 13.08 -3.60 4.24
CA TRP A 195 14.44 -3.58 4.78
C TRP A 195 15.29 -4.76 4.29
N GLU A 196 14.72 -5.96 4.10
CA GLU A 196 15.46 -7.11 3.60
C GLU A 196 15.97 -6.92 2.16
N TYR A 197 15.19 -6.21 1.32
CA TYR A 197 15.60 -5.82 -0.02
C TYR A 197 16.67 -4.71 -0.03
N GLU A 198 16.45 -3.63 0.73
CA GLU A 198 17.29 -2.42 0.65
C GLU A 198 18.50 -2.41 1.61
N ARG A 199 18.43 -3.22 2.68
CA ARG A 199 19.42 -3.30 3.78
C ARG A 199 19.81 -1.93 4.36
N ASN A 200 18.85 -1.01 4.42
CA ASN A 200 19.05 0.31 4.99
C ASN A 200 19.01 0.26 6.53
N GLU A 201 20.18 0.17 7.15
CA GLU A 201 20.34 0.12 8.61
C GLU A 201 19.82 1.38 9.33
N THR A 202 19.83 2.54 8.68
CA THR A 202 19.28 3.77 9.26
C THR A 202 17.77 3.69 9.33
N PHE A 203 17.12 3.21 8.27
CA PHE A 203 15.68 2.92 8.30
C PHE A 203 15.33 1.88 9.36
N LEU A 204 16.08 0.78 9.45
CA LEU A 204 15.83 -0.24 10.47
C LEU A 204 15.89 0.37 11.88
N ARG A 205 17.03 0.98 12.22
CA ARG A 205 17.30 1.46 13.58
C ARG A 205 16.38 2.61 14.00
N ASP A 206 16.19 3.59 13.13
CA ASP A 206 15.59 4.87 13.52
C ASP A 206 14.07 4.89 13.30
N ARG A 207 13.54 3.94 12.52
CA ARG A 207 12.14 3.95 12.07
C ARG A 207 11.42 2.62 12.30
N LEU A 208 11.88 1.53 11.68
CA LEU A 208 11.19 0.24 11.73
C LEU A 208 11.30 -0.45 13.09
N TYR A 209 12.47 -0.45 13.71
CA TYR A 209 12.69 -1.12 14.99
C TYR A 209 11.85 -0.51 16.13
N PRO A 210 11.77 0.83 16.31
CA PRO A 210 10.84 1.43 17.27
C PRO A 210 9.38 1.04 17.03
N PHE A 211 8.96 0.95 15.77
CA PHE A 211 7.61 0.51 15.39
C PHE A 211 7.36 -0.95 15.80
N LEU A 212 8.30 -1.85 15.50
CA LEU A 212 8.25 -3.26 15.91
C LEU A 212 8.19 -3.41 17.44
N CYS A 213 9.01 -2.67 18.19
CA CYS A 213 8.99 -2.71 19.66
C CYS A 213 7.62 -2.33 20.22
N LYS A 214 6.94 -1.34 19.63
CA LYS A 214 5.60 -0.94 20.06
C LYS A 214 4.55 -1.99 19.74
N ILE A 215 4.68 -2.71 18.62
CA ILE A 215 3.79 -3.82 18.26
C ILE A 215 3.98 -5.00 19.22
N VAL A 216 5.24 -5.37 19.49
CA VAL A 216 5.55 -6.44 20.46
C VAL A 216 5.01 -6.08 21.83
N ARG A 217 5.19 -4.83 22.27
CA ARG A 217 4.65 -4.35 23.55
C ARG A 217 3.13 -4.51 23.65
N PHE A 218 2.41 -4.29 22.56
CA PHE A 218 0.97 -4.54 22.52
C PHE A 218 0.66 -6.03 22.72
N TYR A 219 1.33 -6.93 22.00
CA TYR A 219 1.08 -8.36 22.14
C TYR A 219 1.50 -8.92 23.51
N GLU A 220 2.53 -8.38 24.15
CA GLU A 220 2.90 -8.76 25.53
C GLU A 220 1.76 -8.52 26.54
N ASP A 221 1.00 -7.44 26.35
CA ASP A 221 -0.12 -7.08 27.24
C ASP A 221 -1.46 -7.67 26.75
N PHE A 222 -1.63 -7.86 25.45
CA PHE A 222 -2.88 -8.29 24.84
C PHE A 222 -3.07 -9.81 24.86
N LEU A 223 -2.00 -10.57 24.67
CA LEU A 223 -2.11 -12.02 24.62
C LEU A 223 -2.38 -12.57 26.03
N THR A 224 -3.42 -13.41 26.12
CA THR A 224 -3.91 -13.95 27.38
C THR A 224 -3.71 -15.47 27.39
N PRO A 225 -3.20 -16.07 28.49
CA PRO A 225 -3.11 -17.52 28.60
C PRO A 225 -4.49 -18.16 28.63
N ASP A 226 -4.64 -19.28 27.94
CA ASP A 226 -5.81 -20.15 28.05
C ASP A 226 -5.70 -21.10 29.26
N ASP A 227 -6.73 -21.93 29.48
CA ASP A 227 -6.76 -22.90 30.58
C ASP A 227 -5.64 -23.96 30.51
N GLN A 228 -4.96 -24.08 29.38
CA GLN A 228 -3.82 -24.98 29.15
C GLN A 228 -2.47 -24.27 29.31
N GLY A 229 -2.48 -22.96 29.60
CA GLY A 229 -1.29 -22.12 29.71
C GLY A 229 -0.75 -21.62 28.36
N GLU A 230 -1.45 -21.89 27.25
CA GLU A 230 -1.06 -21.43 25.92
C GLU A 230 -1.55 -20.00 25.69
N THR A 231 -0.69 -19.17 25.13
CA THR A 231 -0.95 -17.75 24.97
C THR A 231 -1.77 -17.49 23.69
N ARG A 232 -2.96 -16.90 23.82
CA ARG A 232 -3.90 -16.64 22.71
C ARG A 232 -4.24 -15.15 22.58
N SER A 233 -4.58 -14.70 21.38
CA SER A 233 -5.26 -13.41 21.21
C SER A 233 -6.76 -13.58 21.41
N VAL A 234 -7.35 -12.76 22.28
CA VAL A 234 -8.80 -12.75 22.52
C VAL A 234 -9.25 -11.29 22.68
N PRO A 235 -10.25 -10.81 21.91
CA PRO A 235 -11.00 -11.53 20.88
C PRO A 235 -10.17 -11.80 19.61
N GLN A 236 -10.41 -12.95 18.98
CA GLN A 236 -9.79 -13.36 17.71
C GLN A 236 -10.86 -13.42 16.61
N ARG A 237 -10.58 -12.81 15.45
CA ARG A 237 -11.37 -13.01 14.24
C ARG A 237 -10.43 -13.22 13.05
N PHE A 238 -10.70 -14.24 12.26
CA PHE A 238 -10.07 -14.46 10.97
C PHE A 238 -10.84 -13.68 9.89
N SER A 239 -10.14 -13.18 8.87
CA SER A 239 -10.81 -12.66 7.67
C SER A 239 -11.83 -13.69 7.21
N ARG A 240 -13.06 -13.26 6.91
CA ARG A 240 -14.11 -14.17 6.43
C ARG A 240 -13.60 -14.84 5.14
N ASP A 241 -13.19 -16.09 5.22
CA ASP A 241 -13.25 -16.98 4.07
C ASP A 241 -14.73 -17.06 3.67
N GLY A 242 -15.02 -16.84 2.40
CA GLY A 242 -16.37 -16.63 1.88
C GLY A 242 -17.31 -17.80 2.22
N ASP A 243 -18.45 -17.45 2.82
CA ASP A 243 -19.71 -18.18 2.70
C ASP A 243 -20.55 -17.52 1.58
#